data_AF-A0A8T4JFM3-F1
#
_entry.id   AF-A0A8T4JFM3-F1
#
_cell.length_a   1.000
_cell.length_b   1.000
_cell.length_c   1.000
_cell.angle_alpha   90.00
_cell.angle_beta   90.00
_cell.angle_gamma   90.00
#
_symmetry.space_group_name_H-M   'P 1'
#
loop_
_entity.id
_entity.type
_entity.pdbx_description
1 polymer ?
#
loop_
_entity_poly.entity_id
_entity_poly.type
_entity_poly.pdbx_seq_one_letter_code
_entity_poly.pdbx_strand_id
1 'polypeptide(L)'
;MRINMAPKYDFDDVLIRPKRSTMKSRKDVDLERTFKFIHSCREWTGIPIVASNMDTSGTFDMAHALAKHKMITALNKFYTVEELSDFFKDFDEPDYVAYSLGIRDEDFAKLKEVLKLGFGEKFNFIVLDVPNAYLERFIRKLEELRKLCPKHTIIAGNCVTNEITEEIILRGADIVKVGIGNGSACTTRRKTGVGYPQLSALIECSDAAHGLTTKCGYGLVLSDGGAVYPCDVAKAFGGGADFVMSGSLFSGFDESG
;
A
#
# COMPACT_ATOMS: atom_id res chain seq x y z
N MET A 1 -25.23 -2.10 -2.84
CA MET A 1 -24.63 -0.76 -2.96
C MET A 1 -25.74 0.27 -3.05
N ARG A 2 -25.60 1.41 -2.36
CA ARG A 2 -26.55 2.55 -2.38
C ARG A 2 -25.75 3.85 -2.45
N ILE A 3 -26.35 4.92 -2.97
CA ILE A 3 -25.74 6.25 -2.96
C ILE A 3 -25.69 6.74 -1.51
N ASN A 4 -24.51 7.15 -1.04
CA ASN A 4 -24.35 7.85 0.22
C ASN A 4 -24.49 9.37 -0.03
N MET A 5 -25.48 9.99 0.61
CA MET A 5 -25.78 11.42 0.43
C MET A 5 -25.02 12.32 1.41
N ALA A 6 -24.31 11.74 2.38
CA ALA A 6 -23.50 12.53 3.32
C ALA A 6 -22.34 13.21 2.59
N PRO A 7 -21.99 14.46 2.93
CA PRO A 7 -20.80 15.11 2.37
C PRO A 7 -19.55 14.28 2.61
N LYS A 8 -18.72 14.16 1.58
CA LYS A 8 -17.42 13.48 1.57
C LYS A 8 -16.41 14.38 0.88
N TYR A 9 -15.15 14.25 1.26
CA TYR A 9 -14.06 15.15 0.90
C TYR A 9 -12.92 14.39 0.22
N ASP A 10 -12.39 15.00 -0.83
CA ASP A 10 -11.11 14.68 -1.45
C ASP A 10 -10.02 15.62 -0.91
N PHE A 11 -8.76 15.44 -1.34
CA PHE A 11 -7.64 16.25 -0.85
C PHE A 11 -7.78 17.75 -1.17
N ASP A 12 -8.38 18.10 -2.32
CA ASP A 12 -8.54 19.50 -2.74
C ASP A 12 -9.57 20.28 -1.91
N ASP A 13 -10.41 19.59 -1.15
CA ASP A 13 -11.46 20.22 -0.33
C ASP A 13 -10.93 20.79 1.00
N VAL A 14 -9.68 20.51 1.37
CA VAL A 14 -9.15 20.83 2.70
C VAL A 14 -7.77 21.48 2.68
N LEU A 15 -7.46 22.18 3.76
CA LEU A 15 -6.13 22.70 4.08
C LEU A 15 -5.73 22.32 5.51
N ILE A 16 -4.44 22.07 5.74
CA ILE A 16 -3.91 21.81 7.08
C ILE A 16 -3.72 23.16 7.80
N ARG A 17 -4.46 23.36 8.89
CA ARG A 17 -4.34 24.58 9.71
C ARG A 17 -2.96 24.63 10.40
N PRO A 18 -2.18 25.72 10.25
CA PRO A 18 -0.91 25.89 10.95
C PRO A 18 -1.08 25.84 12.47
N LYS A 19 -0.07 25.32 13.17
CA LYS A 19 0.01 25.30 14.65
C LYS A 19 1.33 25.92 15.10
N ARG A 20 1.35 26.45 16.33
CA ARG A 20 2.59 26.96 16.96
C ARG A 20 3.63 25.83 17.01
N SER A 21 4.84 26.11 16.52
CA SER A 21 5.94 25.14 16.45
C SER A 21 7.21 25.70 17.09
N THR A 22 8.01 24.83 17.68
CA THR A 22 9.36 25.13 18.18
C THR A 22 10.45 24.81 17.16
N MET A 23 10.09 24.21 16.02
CA MET A 23 11.05 23.87 14.97
C MET A 23 11.65 25.13 14.36
N LYS A 24 12.97 25.11 14.14
CA LYS A 24 13.71 26.25 13.58
C LYS A 24 13.91 26.10 12.08
N SER A 25 14.04 24.86 11.59
CA SER A 25 14.27 24.55 10.18
C SER A 25 13.46 23.34 9.74
N ARG A 26 13.14 23.29 8.44
CA ARG A 26 12.55 22.10 7.78
C ARG A 26 13.51 20.90 7.78
N LYS A 27 14.82 21.16 7.89
CA LYS A 27 15.85 20.11 7.98
C LYS A 27 15.77 19.32 9.29
N ASP A 28 15.11 19.87 10.30
CA ASP A 28 14.95 19.25 11.62
C ASP A 28 13.76 18.27 11.65
N VAL A 29 13.02 18.15 10.53
CA VAL A 29 11.86 17.26 10.42
C VAL A 29 12.35 15.85 10.10
N ASP A 30 12.01 14.91 10.97
CA ASP A 30 12.16 13.48 10.69
C ASP A 30 10.92 12.97 9.93
N LEU A 31 11.17 12.32 8.79
CA LEU A 31 10.15 11.71 7.95
C LEU A 31 10.05 10.20 8.16
N GLU A 32 11.02 9.60 8.85
CA GLU A 32 11.00 8.17 9.13
C GLU A 32 9.91 7.83 10.16
N ARG A 33 9.28 6.68 9.98
CA ARG A 33 8.28 6.13 10.89
C ARG A 33 8.64 4.70 11.21
N THR A 34 8.51 4.34 12.48
CA THR A 34 8.60 2.96 12.94
C THR A 34 7.21 2.40 13.18
N PHE A 35 6.88 1.29 12.51
CA PHE A 35 5.61 0.60 12.64
C PHE A 35 5.81 -0.84 13.10
N LYS A 36 4.88 -1.33 13.92
CA LYS A 36 4.79 -2.74 14.30
C LYS A 36 3.51 -3.33 13.73
N PHE A 37 3.64 -4.42 13.00
CA PHE A 37 2.53 -4.99 12.24
C PHE A 37 1.77 -6.06 13.04
N ILE A 38 0.45 -6.04 12.91
CA ILE A 38 -0.47 -6.83 13.75
C ILE A 38 -0.36 -8.35 13.59
N HIS A 39 -0.04 -8.87 12.40
CA HIS A 39 0.03 -10.33 12.12
C HIS A 39 1.45 -10.83 11.86
N SER A 40 2.21 -10.10 11.06
CA SER A 40 3.61 -10.50 10.76
C SER A 40 4.52 -10.32 11.98
N CYS A 41 4.10 -9.52 12.96
CA CYS A 41 4.87 -9.17 14.17
C CYS A 41 6.24 -8.53 13.87
N ARG A 42 6.47 -8.11 12.62
CA ARG A 42 7.66 -7.40 12.20
C ARG A 42 7.57 -5.95 12.65
N GLU A 43 8.75 -5.36 12.81
CA GLU A 43 8.93 -3.93 12.92
C GLU A 43 9.60 -3.42 11.64
N TRP A 44 9.15 -2.28 11.14
CA TRP A 44 9.73 -1.63 9.96
C TRP A 44 9.97 -0.16 10.25
N THR A 45 11.10 0.38 9.79
CA THR A 45 11.44 1.80 9.88
C THR A 45 11.86 2.33 8.52
N GLY A 46 11.22 3.40 8.07
CA GLY A 46 11.56 4.08 6.82
C GLY A 46 10.62 5.24 6.53
N ILE A 47 10.73 5.81 5.33
CA ILE A 47 9.84 6.88 4.88
C ILE A 47 8.63 6.20 4.23
N PRO A 48 7.40 6.33 4.78
CA PRO A 48 6.26 5.51 4.39
C PRO A 48 5.56 6.01 3.12
N ILE A 49 6.36 6.20 2.06
CA ILE A 49 5.92 6.51 0.71
C ILE A 49 6.25 5.30 -0.16
N VAL A 50 5.28 4.89 -0.98
CA VAL A 50 5.35 3.66 -1.76
C VAL A 50 5.14 3.97 -3.24
N ALA A 51 6.05 3.50 -4.11
CA ALA A 51 5.78 3.50 -5.55
C ALA A 51 4.74 2.42 -5.88
N SER A 52 3.71 2.79 -6.65
CA SER A 52 2.63 1.88 -7.03
C SER A 52 3.12 0.68 -7.84
N ASN A 53 2.44 -0.45 -7.67
CA ASN A 53 2.66 -1.72 -8.39
C ASN A 53 2.19 -1.72 -9.86
N MET A 54 2.34 -0.59 -10.54
CA MET A 54 2.08 -0.43 -11.97
C MET A 54 3.35 -0.74 -12.77
N ASP A 55 3.20 -1.19 -14.00
CA ASP A 55 4.33 -1.42 -14.93
C ASP A 55 5.22 -0.19 -15.14
N THR A 56 4.64 1.01 -15.06
CA THR A 56 5.32 2.30 -15.26
C THR A 56 5.97 2.89 -14.01
N SER A 57 5.69 2.37 -12.81
CA SER A 57 6.22 2.92 -11.54
C SER A 57 6.85 1.88 -10.62
N GLY A 58 6.37 0.64 -10.65
CA GLY A 58 6.85 -0.47 -9.82
C GLY A 58 7.92 -1.28 -10.55
N THR A 59 8.96 -0.61 -11.02
CA THR A 59 10.08 -1.22 -11.77
C THR A 59 11.23 -1.59 -10.84
N PHE A 60 12.15 -2.42 -11.33
CA PHE A 60 13.39 -2.73 -10.61
C PHE A 60 14.28 -1.49 -10.42
N ASP A 61 14.39 -0.63 -11.42
CA ASP A 61 15.19 0.60 -11.34
C ASP A 61 14.61 1.56 -10.30
N MET A 62 13.28 1.67 -10.22
CA MET A 62 12.62 2.45 -9.17
C MET A 62 12.92 1.88 -7.78
N ALA A 63 12.96 0.55 -7.64
CA ALA A 63 13.33 -0.09 -6.37
C ALA A 63 14.76 0.30 -5.94
N HIS A 64 15.73 0.27 -6.85
CA HIS A 64 17.09 0.71 -6.57
C HIS A 64 17.18 2.21 -6.22
N ALA A 65 16.38 3.06 -6.88
CA ALA A 65 16.36 4.50 -6.60
C ALA A 65 15.74 4.80 -5.22
N LEU A 66 14.58 4.24 -4.92
CA LEU A 66 13.81 4.53 -3.71
C LEU A 66 14.38 3.88 -2.44
N ALA A 67 15.04 2.72 -2.54
CA ALA A 67 15.69 2.10 -1.39
C ALA A 67 16.75 3.00 -0.75
N LYS A 68 17.45 3.84 -1.53
CA LYS A 68 18.42 4.83 -1.04
C LYS A 68 17.79 5.89 -0.12
N HIS A 69 16.46 6.04 -0.21
CA HIS A 69 15.65 6.96 0.59
C HIS A 69 14.80 6.23 1.64
N LYS A 70 15.02 4.93 1.86
CA LYS A 70 14.21 4.08 2.75
C LYS A 70 12.72 4.11 2.41
N MET A 71 12.41 4.23 1.11
CA MET A 71 11.05 4.19 0.57
C MET A 71 10.80 2.83 -0.08
N ILE A 72 9.54 2.38 -0.07
CA ILE A 72 9.18 1.05 -0.57
C ILE A 72 8.83 1.15 -2.06
N THR A 73 9.28 0.20 -2.86
CA THR A 73 8.73 -0.02 -4.21
C THR A 73 7.89 -1.28 -4.24
N ALA A 74 6.59 -1.15 -4.53
CA ALA A 74 5.78 -2.31 -4.84
C ALA A 74 6.03 -2.70 -6.30
N LEU A 75 6.68 -3.85 -6.51
CA LEU A 75 7.01 -4.30 -7.87
C LEU A 75 5.73 -4.63 -8.62
N ASN A 76 5.69 -4.30 -9.90
CA ASN A 76 4.60 -4.75 -10.76
C ASN A 76 4.60 -6.28 -10.87
N LYS A 77 3.42 -6.85 -11.12
CA LYS A 77 3.25 -8.32 -11.10
C LYS A 77 3.59 -9.01 -12.42
N PHE A 78 4.04 -8.28 -13.45
CA PHE A 78 4.23 -8.82 -14.79
C PHE A 78 5.60 -9.48 -15.00
N TYR A 79 6.57 -9.22 -14.12
CA TYR A 79 7.87 -9.88 -14.17
C TYR A 79 7.77 -11.40 -14.03
N THR A 80 8.58 -12.12 -14.81
CA THR A 80 8.71 -13.57 -14.72
C THR A 80 9.50 -13.99 -13.48
N VAL A 81 9.53 -15.29 -13.19
CA VAL A 81 10.31 -15.82 -12.06
C VAL A 81 11.81 -15.62 -12.32
N GLU A 82 12.25 -15.75 -13.56
CA GLU A 82 13.63 -15.53 -13.99
C GLU A 82 14.05 -14.07 -13.80
N GLU A 83 13.22 -13.12 -14.24
CA GLU A 83 13.49 -11.69 -14.07
C GLU A 83 13.56 -11.29 -12.60
N LEU A 84 12.65 -11.82 -11.77
CA LEU A 84 12.70 -11.62 -10.31
C LEU A 84 13.95 -12.24 -9.68
N SER A 85 14.32 -13.44 -10.12
CA SER A 85 15.52 -14.14 -9.66
C SER A 85 16.78 -13.33 -9.98
N ASP A 86 16.86 -12.78 -11.19
CA ASP A 86 17.99 -11.94 -11.61
C ASP A 86 18.04 -10.64 -10.80
N PHE A 87 16.91 -9.96 -10.61
CA PHE A 87 16.83 -8.76 -9.76
C PHE A 87 17.30 -9.02 -8.32
N PHE A 88 16.84 -10.11 -7.70
CA PHE A 88 17.17 -10.41 -6.30
C PHE A 88 18.59 -10.95 -6.07
N LYS A 89 19.37 -11.19 -7.13
CA LYS A 89 20.83 -11.41 -7.01
C LYS A 89 21.56 -10.14 -6.61
N ASP A 90 21.10 -8.99 -7.12
CA ASP A 90 21.78 -7.70 -6.97
C ASP A 90 21.05 -6.74 -6.01
N PHE A 91 19.77 -7.01 -5.69
CA PHE A 91 18.99 -6.24 -4.72
C PHE A 91 18.85 -7.01 -3.38
N ASP A 92 19.40 -6.45 -2.30
CA ASP A 92 19.42 -7.08 -0.95
C ASP A 92 18.83 -6.18 0.14
N GLU A 93 17.79 -5.42 -0.20
CA GLU A 93 17.12 -4.47 0.69
C GLU A 93 15.65 -4.88 0.93
N PRO A 94 15.39 -6.00 1.64
CA PRO A 94 14.07 -6.64 1.70
C PRO A 94 13.00 -5.77 2.39
N ASP A 95 13.39 -4.78 3.19
CA ASP A 95 12.48 -3.84 3.85
C ASP A 95 11.95 -2.75 2.91
N TYR A 96 12.52 -2.60 1.71
CA TYR A 96 12.19 -1.50 0.78
C TYR A 96 11.64 -1.98 -0.56
N VAL A 97 11.21 -3.24 -0.63
CA VAL A 97 10.57 -3.83 -1.81
C VAL A 97 9.38 -4.70 -1.42
N ALA A 98 8.34 -4.69 -2.26
CA ALA A 98 7.17 -5.53 -2.09
C ALA A 98 6.88 -6.38 -3.34
N TYR A 99 6.56 -7.66 -3.12
CA TYR A 99 6.09 -8.56 -4.17
C TYR A 99 4.58 -8.41 -4.38
N SER A 100 4.12 -8.09 -5.58
CA SER A 100 2.69 -7.89 -5.86
C SER A 100 2.06 -9.09 -6.55
N LEU A 101 0.82 -9.41 -6.19
CA LEU A 101 0.05 -10.48 -6.82
C LEU A 101 -1.46 -10.19 -6.82
N GLY A 102 -2.18 -10.82 -7.75
CA GLY A 102 -3.64 -10.87 -7.74
C GLY A 102 -4.19 -12.10 -7.00
N ILE A 103 -5.46 -12.43 -7.27
CA ILE A 103 -6.18 -13.55 -6.66
C ILE A 103 -6.34 -14.78 -7.59
N ARG A 104 -5.66 -14.79 -8.75
CA ARG A 104 -5.72 -15.92 -9.68
C ARG A 104 -4.83 -17.05 -9.18
N ASP A 105 -5.13 -18.28 -9.59
CA ASP A 105 -4.33 -19.42 -9.15
C ASP A 105 -2.91 -19.39 -9.75
N GLU A 106 -2.76 -18.85 -10.96
CA GLU A 106 -1.45 -18.57 -11.59
C GLU A 106 -0.60 -17.60 -10.76
N ASP A 107 -1.21 -16.54 -10.19
CA ASP A 107 -0.51 -15.56 -9.35
C ASP A 107 0.11 -16.24 -8.10
N PHE A 108 -0.67 -17.14 -7.48
CA PHE A 108 -0.23 -17.91 -6.32
C PHE A 108 0.77 -19.02 -6.68
N ALA A 109 0.65 -19.62 -7.86
CA ALA A 109 1.62 -20.57 -8.37
C ALA A 109 3.00 -19.91 -8.54
N LYS A 110 3.03 -18.71 -9.15
CA LYS A 110 4.26 -17.90 -9.29
C LYS A 110 4.87 -17.57 -7.94
N LEU A 111 4.06 -17.12 -6.96
CA LEU A 111 4.56 -16.86 -5.60
C LEU A 111 5.17 -18.12 -4.97
N LYS A 112 4.49 -19.27 -5.06
CA LYS A 112 5.00 -20.55 -4.51
C LYS A 112 6.34 -20.94 -5.14
N GLU A 113 6.52 -20.67 -6.43
CA GLU A 113 7.79 -20.92 -7.12
C GLU A 113 8.90 -19.98 -6.63
N VAL A 114 8.64 -18.68 -6.54
CA VAL A 114 9.57 -17.69 -5.98
C VAL A 114 9.99 -18.06 -4.55
N LEU A 115 9.04 -18.47 -3.71
CA LEU A 115 9.33 -18.94 -2.34
C LEU A 115 10.18 -20.22 -2.34
N LYS A 116 9.88 -21.18 -3.22
CA LYS A 116 10.62 -22.44 -3.36
C LYS A 116 12.08 -22.22 -3.79
N LEU A 117 12.34 -21.20 -4.60
CA LEU A 117 13.68 -20.80 -5.02
C LEU A 117 14.47 -20.06 -3.92
N GLY A 118 13.87 -19.80 -2.76
CA GLY A 118 14.52 -19.14 -1.63
C GLY A 118 14.45 -17.61 -1.67
N PHE A 119 13.78 -17.02 -2.65
CA PHE A 119 13.66 -15.56 -2.76
C PHE A 119 12.64 -14.95 -1.80
N GLY A 120 11.93 -15.77 -1.00
CA GLY A 120 11.00 -15.27 0.01
C GLY A 120 11.63 -14.37 1.08
N GLU A 121 12.94 -14.49 1.32
CA GLU A 121 13.67 -13.64 2.27
C GLU A 121 14.13 -12.30 1.66
N LYS A 122 14.00 -12.16 0.33
CA LYS A 122 14.44 -10.97 -0.42
C LYS A 122 13.40 -9.85 -0.47
N PHE A 123 12.22 -10.08 0.10
CA PHE A 123 11.18 -9.07 0.26
C PHE A 123 10.39 -9.33 1.54
N ASN A 124 10.11 -8.28 2.31
CA ASN A 124 9.33 -8.38 3.54
C ASN A 124 7.86 -8.06 3.34
N PHE A 125 7.52 -7.38 2.26
CA PHE A 125 6.16 -6.96 1.95
C PHE A 125 5.56 -7.77 0.79
N ILE A 126 4.28 -8.11 0.91
CA ILE A 126 3.47 -8.70 -0.17
C ILE A 126 2.23 -7.84 -0.39
N VAL A 127 1.98 -7.44 -1.63
CA VAL A 127 0.79 -6.66 -2.02
C VAL A 127 -0.22 -7.55 -2.73
N LEU A 128 -1.29 -7.94 -2.03
CA LEU A 128 -2.45 -8.61 -2.63
C LEU A 128 -3.41 -7.55 -3.18
N ASP A 129 -3.37 -7.37 -4.49
CA ASP A 129 -4.02 -6.24 -5.17
C ASP A 129 -5.12 -6.69 -6.14
N VAL A 130 -6.35 -6.23 -5.88
CA VAL A 130 -7.49 -6.37 -6.78
C VAL A 130 -8.32 -5.08 -6.81
N PRO A 131 -9.04 -4.80 -7.92
CA PRO A 131 -9.90 -3.62 -8.00
C PRO A 131 -11.06 -3.59 -6.99
N ASN A 132 -11.43 -4.75 -6.42
CA ASN A 132 -12.57 -4.89 -5.53
C ASN A 132 -12.30 -5.92 -4.42
N ALA A 133 -11.87 -5.46 -3.25
CA ALA A 133 -11.64 -6.31 -2.08
C ALA A 133 -12.94 -6.75 -1.35
N TYR A 134 -14.11 -6.25 -1.77
CA TYR A 134 -15.41 -6.64 -1.20
C TYR A 134 -15.87 -8.04 -1.64
N LEU A 135 -15.06 -8.74 -2.45
CA LEU A 135 -15.38 -10.08 -2.93
C LEU A 135 -15.03 -11.12 -1.85
N GLU A 136 -15.95 -12.05 -1.56
CA GLU A 136 -15.68 -13.16 -0.64
C GLU A 136 -14.45 -13.99 -1.09
N ARG A 137 -14.26 -14.16 -2.40
CA ARG A 137 -13.07 -14.84 -2.96
C ARG A 137 -11.77 -14.13 -2.56
N PHE A 138 -11.76 -12.80 -2.49
CA PHE A 138 -10.58 -12.03 -2.08
C PHE A 138 -10.21 -12.36 -0.64
N ILE A 139 -11.19 -12.34 0.29
CA ILE A 139 -10.97 -12.70 1.69
C ILE A 139 -10.41 -14.12 1.83
N ARG A 140 -10.97 -15.10 1.12
CA ARG A 140 -10.46 -16.48 1.11
C ARG A 140 -9.01 -16.57 0.63
N LYS A 141 -8.65 -15.80 -0.41
CA LYS A 141 -7.28 -15.74 -0.95
C LYS A 141 -6.31 -15.01 -0.02
N LEU A 142 -6.77 -14.01 0.72
CA LEU A 142 -5.99 -13.36 1.77
C LEU A 142 -5.65 -14.35 2.90
N GLU A 143 -6.62 -15.14 3.37
CA GLU A 143 -6.38 -16.17 4.38
C GLU A 143 -5.42 -17.26 3.86
N GLU A 144 -5.53 -17.66 2.59
CA GLU A 144 -4.56 -18.56 1.93
C GLU A 144 -3.15 -17.94 1.93
N LEU A 145 -3.04 -16.67 1.55
CA LEU A 145 -1.77 -15.95 1.49
C LEU A 145 -1.11 -15.82 2.87
N ARG A 146 -1.87 -15.46 3.91
CA ARG A 146 -1.35 -15.39 5.29
C ARG A 146 -0.83 -16.75 5.76
N LYS A 147 -1.51 -17.85 5.44
CA LYS A 147 -1.02 -19.20 5.77
C LYS A 147 0.27 -19.56 5.02
N LEU A 148 0.36 -19.16 3.75
CA LEU A 148 1.54 -19.41 2.92
C LEU A 148 2.75 -18.57 3.35
N CYS A 149 2.53 -17.31 3.75
CA CYS A 149 3.55 -16.32 4.07
C CYS A 149 3.35 -15.75 5.49
N PRO A 150 3.46 -16.56 6.55
CA PRO A 150 3.07 -16.16 7.90
C PRO A 150 3.94 -15.02 8.46
N LYS A 151 5.19 -14.91 8.01
CA LYS A 151 6.16 -13.92 8.48
C LYS A 151 6.20 -12.64 7.64
N HIS A 152 5.59 -12.63 6.45
CA HIS A 152 5.58 -11.47 5.56
C HIS A 152 4.55 -10.45 6.01
N THR A 153 4.86 -9.17 5.83
CA THR A 153 3.90 -8.08 6.01
C THR A 153 2.99 -8.02 4.80
N ILE A 154 1.69 -8.20 5.00
CA ILE A 154 0.72 -8.26 3.89
C ILE A 154 -0.03 -6.93 3.79
N ILE A 155 0.09 -6.30 2.62
CA ILE A 155 -0.72 -5.18 2.16
C ILE A 155 -1.85 -5.76 1.31
N ALA A 156 -3.11 -5.46 1.60
CA ALA A 156 -4.24 -6.05 0.90
C ALA A 156 -5.33 -5.01 0.57
N GLY A 157 -5.83 -5.02 -0.66
CA GLY A 157 -6.93 -4.13 -1.07
C GLY A 157 -7.34 -4.28 -2.54
N ASN A 158 -8.20 -3.41 -3.06
CA ASN A 158 -8.61 -2.13 -2.48
C ASN A 158 -10.02 -2.11 -1.86
N CYS A 159 -10.17 -1.34 -0.78
CA CYS A 159 -11.46 -0.97 -0.20
C CYS A 159 -11.54 0.52 0.16
N VAL A 160 -12.72 1.00 0.59
CA VAL A 160 -12.97 2.41 0.93
C VAL A 160 -13.92 2.59 2.12
N THR A 161 -14.17 1.52 2.87
CA THR A 161 -15.11 1.54 4.00
C THR A 161 -14.55 0.81 5.22
N ASN A 162 -15.03 1.21 6.41
CA ASN A 162 -14.53 0.74 7.69
C ASN A 162 -14.77 -0.75 7.90
N GLU A 163 -15.94 -1.29 7.56
CA GLU A 163 -16.29 -2.69 7.81
C GLU A 163 -15.41 -3.67 7.02
N ILE A 164 -15.09 -3.32 5.77
CA ILE A 164 -14.18 -4.15 4.96
C ILE A 164 -12.74 -3.97 5.41
N THR A 165 -12.36 -2.79 5.89
CA THR A 165 -11.03 -2.57 6.46
C THR A 165 -10.82 -3.48 7.67
N GLU A 166 -11.79 -3.54 8.58
CA GLU A 166 -11.76 -4.44 9.73
C GLU A 166 -11.69 -5.90 9.29
N GLU A 167 -12.53 -6.32 8.34
CA GLU A 167 -12.53 -7.70 7.85
C GLU A 167 -11.18 -8.08 7.24
N ILE A 168 -10.62 -7.24 6.38
CA ILE A 168 -9.31 -7.48 5.74
C ILE A 168 -8.21 -7.65 6.79
N ILE A 169 -8.18 -6.79 7.81
CA ILE A 169 -7.20 -6.92 8.90
C ILE A 169 -7.45 -8.20 9.69
N LEU A 170 -8.68 -8.46 10.16
CA LEU A 170 -9.01 -9.66 10.94
C LEU A 170 -8.68 -10.97 10.21
N ARG A 171 -8.68 -10.94 8.87
CA ARG A 171 -8.41 -12.09 7.99
C ARG A 171 -6.93 -12.27 7.64
N GLY A 172 -6.06 -11.38 8.10
CA GLY A 172 -4.62 -11.59 8.09
C GLY A 172 -3.81 -10.54 7.34
N ALA A 173 -4.40 -9.44 6.85
CA ALA A 173 -3.61 -8.33 6.34
C ALA A 173 -3.03 -7.49 7.48
N ASP A 174 -1.82 -7.00 7.31
CA ASP A 174 -1.21 -6.04 8.23
C ASP A 174 -1.59 -4.60 7.87
N ILE A 175 -1.74 -4.34 6.57
CA ILE A 175 -1.99 -3.02 6.01
C ILE A 175 -3.13 -3.12 4.98
N VAL A 176 -4.12 -2.25 5.08
CA VAL A 176 -5.22 -2.16 4.11
C VAL A 176 -4.92 -1.10 3.07
N LYS A 177 -4.99 -1.45 1.79
CA LYS A 177 -4.85 -0.52 0.67
C LYS A 177 -6.19 0.16 0.39
N VAL A 178 -6.26 1.47 0.63
CA VAL A 178 -7.49 2.27 0.61
C VAL A 178 -7.55 3.12 -0.65
N GLY A 179 -8.60 2.95 -1.45
CA GLY A 179 -8.87 3.79 -2.61
C GLY A 179 -9.58 3.05 -3.75
N ILE A 180 -10.71 3.58 -4.23
CA ILE A 180 -11.43 3.05 -5.39
C ILE A 180 -11.83 4.20 -6.30
N GLY A 181 -11.15 4.28 -7.44
CA GLY A 181 -11.47 5.25 -8.49
C GLY A 181 -10.77 6.61 -8.35
N ASN A 182 -9.75 6.72 -7.52
CA ASN A 182 -9.04 7.97 -7.21
C ASN A 182 -7.73 8.15 -8.02
N GLY A 183 -7.22 7.08 -8.64
CA GLY A 183 -5.99 7.15 -9.44
C GLY A 183 -6.11 8.06 -10.67
N SER A 184 -5.01 8.72 -11.05
CA SER A 184 -4.97 9.68 -12.18
C SER A 184 -5.41 9.08 -13.51
N ALA A 185 -5.00 7.85 -13.81
CA ALA A 185 -5.40 7.10 -15.00
C ALA A 185 -6.65 6.22 -14.78
N CYS A 186 -7.29 6.30 -13.61
CA CYS A 186 -8.38 5.41 -13.25
C CYS A 186 -9.71 5.89 -13.86
N THR A 187 -10.39 5.03 -14.61
CA THR A 187 -11.69 5.36 -15.20
C THR A 187 -12.88 4.77 -14.43
N THR A 188 -12.66 4.10 -13.29
CA THR A 188 -13.70 3.36 -12.55
C THR A 188 -14.92 4.22 -12.25
N ARG A 189 -14.75 5.40 -11.61
CA ARG A 189 -15.86 6.31 -11.30
C ARG A 189 -16.68 6.66 -12.54
N ARG A 190 -16.00 6.96 -13.65
CA ARG A 190 -16.63 7.35 -14.92
C ARG A 190 -17.37 6.19 -15.60
N LYS A 191 -16.86 4.96 -15.46
CA LYS A 191 -17.40 3.78 -16.15
C LYS A 191 -18.47 3.04 -15.35
N THR A 192 -18.39 3.05 -14.01
CA THR A 192 -19.26 2.26 -13.14
C THR A 192 -20.11 3.09 -12.19
N GLY A 193 -19.77 4.36 -11.98
CA GLY A 193 -20.38 5.20 -10.94
C GLY A 193 -19.95 4.84 -9.52
N VAL A 194 -18.99 3.92 -9.35
CA VAL A 194 -18.51 3.45 -8.04
C VAL A 194 -17.19 4.12 -7.68
N GLY A 195 -17.10 4.59 -6.43
CA GLY A 195 -15.89 5.14 -5.83
C GLY A 195 -16.19 5.86 -4.52
N TYR A 196 -15.17 6.43 -3.91
CA TYR A 196 -15.30 7.20 -2.66
C TYR A 196 -14.24 8.32 -2.63
N PRO A 197 -14.57 9.56 -2.20
CA PRO A 197 -13.58 10.61 -2.00
C PRO A 197 -12.46 10.17 -1.05
N GLN A 198 -11.21 10.34 -1.47
CA GLN A 198 -10.05 9.65 -0.91
C GLN A 198 -9.83 10.01 0.56
N LEU A 199 -9.93 11.30 0.89
CA LEU A 199 -9.64 11.76 2.24
C LEU A 199 -10.69 11.23 3.23
N SER A 200 -11.97 11.24 2.87
CA SER A 200 -13.01 10.65 3.71
C SER A 200 -12.88 9.14 3.84
N ALA A 201 -12.60 8.42 2.73
CA ALA A 201 -12.34 6.98 2.80
C ALA A 201 -11.19 6.67 3.75
N LEU A 202 -10.10 7.45 3.63
CA LEU A 202 -8.91 7.28 4.43
C LEU A 202 -9.18 7.46 5.92
N ILE A 203 -9.87 8.53 6.31
CA ILE A 203 -10.21 8.79 7.73
C ILE A 203 -11.06 7.65 8.31
N GLU A 204 -12.07 7.20 7.56
CA GLU A 204 -12.95 6.11 8.01
C GLU A 204 -12.20 4.78 8.13
N CYS A 205 -11.34 4.46 7.16
CA CYS A 205 -10.53 3.25 7.17
C CYS A 205 -9.41 3.30 8.22
N SER A 206 -8.78 4.45 8.44
CA SER A 206 -7.72 4.59 9.45
C SER A 206 -8.26 4.34 10.85
N ASP A 207 -9.42 4.92 11.17
CA ASP A 207 -10.06 4.75 12.48
C ASP A 207 -10.39 3.26 12.74
N ALA A 208 -10.90 2.55 11.72
CA ALA A 208 -11.14 1.11 11.78
C ALA A 208 -9.85 0.30 11.97
N ALA A 209 -8.82 0.59 11.17
CA ALA A 209 -7.58 -0.17 11.20
C ALA A 209 -6.81 0.00 12.51
N HIS A 210 -6.67 1.24 12.97
CA HIS A 210 -5.91 1.59 14.17
C HIS A 210 -6.59 1.09 15.45
N GLY A 211 -7.91 0.89 15.42
CA GLY A 211 -8.66 0.27 16.51
C GLY A 211 -8.32 -1.22 16.73
N LEU A 212 -7.78 -1.90 15.72
CA LEU A 212 -7.42 -3.32 15.79
C LEU A 212 -5.96 -3.47 16.22
N THR A 213 -5.76 -3.91 17.46
CA THR A 213 -4.43 -4.08 18.07
C THR A 213 -4.25 -5.47 18.66
N THR A 214 -3.05 -6.02 18.52
CA THR A 214 -2.59 -7.24 19.20
C THR A 214 -1.33 -6.95 20.01
N LYS A 215 -0.75 -7.97 20.65
CA LYS A 215 0.55 -7.84 21.31
C LYS A 215 1.69 -7.56 20.33
N CYS A 216 1.50 -7.90 19.05
CA CYS A 216 2.52 -7.72 18.02
C CYS A 216 2.54 -6.29 17.46
N GLY A 217 1.38 -5.71 17.25
CA GLY A 217 1.24 -4.41 16.57
C GLY A 217 -0.23 -4.06 16.36
N TYR A 218 -0.49 -3.16 15.44
CA TYR A 218 -1.84 -2.70 15.10
C TYR A 218 -2.06 -2.69 13.58
N GLY A 219 -3.31 -2.72 13.16
CA GLY A 219 -3.67 -2.64 11.74
C GLY A 219 -3.36 -1.27 11.18
N LEU A 220 -2.89 -1.21 9.94
CA LEU A 220 -2.49 0.04 9.28
C LEU A 220 -3.26 0.27 7.99
N VAL A 221 -3.21 1.49 7.47
CA VAL A 221 -3.77 1.84 6.16
C VAL A 221 -2.73 2.47 5.24
N LEU A 222 -2.86 2.14 3.96
CA LEU A 222 -2.11 2.71 2.87
C LEU A 222 -3.08 3.48 1.97
N SER A 223 -2.87 4.78 1.80
CA SER A 223 -3.67 5.60 0.87
C SER A 223 -3.17 5.40 -0.55
N ASP A 224 -3.99 4.81 -1.43
CA ASP A 224 -3.63 4.45 -2.80
C ASP A 224 -4.44 5.27 -3.82
N GLY A 225 -3.73 6.17 -4.51
CA GLY A 225 -4.28 7.04 -5.54
C GLY A 225 -4.82 8.37 -5.03
N GLY A 226 -5.03 9.31 -5.96
CA GLY A 226 -5.55 10.66 -5.69
C GLY A 226 -4.51 11.70 -5.31
N ALA A 227 -3.31 11.31 -4.87
CA ALA A 227 -2.23 12.26 -4.56
C ALA A 227 -1.49 12.70 -5.84
N VAL A 228 -1.66 13.97 -6.21
CA VAL A 228 -1.03 14.57 -7.42
C VAL A 228 0.14 15.46 -7.03
N TYR A 229 0.04 16.14 -5.89
CA TYR A 229 1.07 17.05 -5.37
C TYR A 229 1.61 16.58 -4.02
N PRO A 230 2.82 17.03 -3.61
CA PRO A 230 3.35 16.73 -2.28
C PRO A 230 2.43 17.15 -1.12
N CYS A 231 1.59 18.18 -1.31
CA CYS A 231 0.62 18.58 -0.29
C CYS A 231 -0.50 17.56 -0.09
N ASP A 232 -0.85 16.77 -1.12
CA ASP A 232 -1.87 15.72 -1.00
C ASP A 232 -1.33 14.54 -0.19
N VAL A 233 -0.05 14.21 -0.37
CA VAL A 233 0.65 13.24 0.48
C VAL A 233 0.61 13.70 1.95
N ALA A 234 0.89 14.98 2.21
CA ALA A 234 0.79 15.54 3.57
C ALA A 234 -0.65 15.49 4.12
N LYS A 235 -1.67 15.76 3.30
CA LYS A 235 -3.08 15.67 3.68
C LYS A 235 -3.50 14.22 3.94
N ALA A 236 -3.01 13.25 3.17
CA ALA A 236 -3.21 11.83 3.43
C ALA A 236 -2.65 11.43 4.80
N PHE A 237 -1.39 11.77 5.11
CA PHE A 237 -0.86 11.52 6.46
C PHE A 237 -1.66 12.26 7.55
N GLY A 238 -2.09 13.50 7.29
CA GLY A 238 -2.97 14.25 8.20
C GLY A 238 -4.37 13.64 8.37
N GLY A 239 -4.82 12.84 7.40
CA GLY A 239 -6.08 12.10 7.40
C GLY A 239 -5.97 10.68 7.96
N GLY A 240 -4.81 10.29 8.51
CA GLY A 240 -4.64 9.00 9.18
C GLY A 240 -3.96 7.90 8.35
N ALA A 241 -3.44 8.21 7.15
CA ALA A 241 -2.60 7.25 6.44
C ALA A 241 -1.35 6.89 7.26
N ASP A 242 -1.00 5.61 7.29
CA ASP A 242 0.31 5.15 7.75
C ASP A 242 1.31 5.15 6.60
N PHE A 243 0.84 4.78 5.39
CA PHE A 243 1.59 4.79 4.14
C PHE A 243 0.82 5.53 3.05
N VAL A 244 1.56 6.13 2.10
CA VAL A 244 0.96 6.73 0.89
C VAL A 244 1.58 6.09 -0.34
N MET A 245 0.74 5.50 -1.19
CA MET A 245 1.12 4.94 -2.47
C MET A 245 0.73 5.88 -3.61
N SER A 246 1.67 6.09 -4.54
CA SER A 246 1.42 6.88 -5.75
C SER A 246 2.05 6.23 -6.96
N GLY A 247 1.36 6.28 -8.09
CA GLY A 247 1.93 5.98 -9.40
C GLY A 247 2.40 7.25 -10.09
N SER A 248 1.55 8.29 -10.09
CA SER A 248 1.80 9.55 -10.81
C SER A 248 3.03 10.32 -10.33
N LEU A 249 3.37 10.22 -9.04
CA LEU A 249 4.57 10.86 -8.50
C LEU A 249 5.87 10.17 -8.90
N PHE A 250 5.80 8.93 -9.41
CA PHE A 250 6.94 8.09 -9.77
C PHE A 250 6.90 7.63 -11.24
N SER A 251 6.04 8.25 -12.05
CA SER A 251 5.92 7.99 -13.49
C SER A 251 6.57 9.11 -14.31
N GLY A 252 7.23 8.74 -15.41
CA GLY A 252 7.84 9.70 -16.35
C GLY A 252 9.27 10.12 -15.99
N PHE A 253 9.98 9.30 -15.21
CA PHE A 253 11.39 9.45 -14.87
C PHE A 253 12.24 8.40 -15.58
N ASP A 254 13.56 8.50 -15.50
CA ASP A 254 14.49 7.55 -16.14
C ASP A 254 14.31 6.12 -15.59
N GLU A 255 13.92 5.99 -14.33
CA GLU A 255 13.64 4.71 -13.67
C GLU A 255 12.21 4.18 -13.92
N SER A 256 11.35 4.94 -14.58
CA SER A 256 9.99 4.51 -14.94
C SER A 256 10.00 3.52 -16.11
N GLY A 257 8.93 2.71 -16.21
CA GLY A 257 8.72 1.74 -17.30
C GLY A 257 8.20 2.32 -18.60
#